data_AF-A0A1I8NKV6-F1
#
_entry.id   AF-A0A1I8NKV6-F1
#
_cell.length_a   1.000
_cell.length_b   1.000
_cell.length_c   1.000
_cell.angle_alpha   90.00
_cell.angle_beta   90.00
_cell.angle_gamma   90.00
#
_symmetry.space_group_name_H-M   'P 1'
#
loop_
_entity.id
_entity.type
_entity.pdbx_description
1 polymer ?
#
loop_
_entity_poly.entity_id
_entity_poly.type
_entity_poly.pdbx_seq_one_letter_code
_entity_poly.pdbx_strand_id
1 'polypeptide(L)'
;MVVCDADYNFIFVDVGAFGSQSDGGVFARSSFEKMILRNQINLPPDDKLPGTDKTFPYFFVGENAFPLKRNLMRPYPGRSLPAAKQNFNKKLPAARVYIEKYFGILTNRWRILHTNIQVSPKNVDKIVLATVVLHNYLMLDKTCGYFEGSLVDHEENGVIIRGTWRQASESQPSIRISHANRSSASAFAVRDESTNHFFEIHS
;
A
#
# COMPACT_ATOMS: atom_id res chain seq x y z
N MET A 1 0.50 3.73 10.87
CA MET A 1 1.06 3.49 9.51
C MET A 1 0.97 2.01 9.20
N VAL A 2 0.69 1.65 7.95
CA VAL A 2 0.53 0.25 7.52
C VAL A 2 1.31 0.00 6.23
N VAL A 3 1.92 -1.17 6.12
CA VAL A 3 2.58 -1.69 4.93
C VAL A 3 2.09 -3.11 4.70
N CYS A 4 1.75 -3.41 3.44
CA CYS A 4 1.22 -4.71 3.07
C CYS A 4 1.87 -5.26 1.79
N ASP A 5 1.87 -6.58 1.62
CA ASP A 5 2.27 -7.25 0.37
C ASP A 5 1.10 -7.35 -0.61
N ALA A 6 1.32 -7.91 -1.81
CA ALA A 6 0.26 -8.08 -2.80
C ALA A 6 -0.79 -9.16 -2.45
N ASP A 7 -0.50 -10.02 -1.48
CA ASP A 7 -1.31 -11.20 -1.10
C ASP A 7 -2.26 -10.92 0.08
N TYR A 8 -2.56 -9.65 0.31
CA TYR A 8 -3.42 -9.19 1.37
C TYR A 8 -2.87 -9.36 2.81
N ASN A 9 -1.55 -9.54 2.99
CA ASN A 9 -0.93 -9.65 4.32
C ASN A 9 -0.33 -8.33 4.80
N PHE A 10 -0.42 -8.09 6.11
CA PHE A 10 0.24 -6.97 6.77
C PHE A 10 1.71 -7.31 7.02
N ILE A 11 2.64 -6.53 6.46
CA ILE A 11 4.09 -6.69 6.68
C ILE A 11 4.55 -5.85 7.88
N PHE A 12 3.96 -4.66 8.02
CA PHE A 12 4.29 -3.73 9.09
C PHE A 12 3.06 -2.94 9.51
N VAL A 13 2.83 -2.83 10.82
CA VAL A 13 1.75 -2.01 11.39
C VAL A 13 2.30 -1.24 12.57
N ASP A 14 2.06 0.07 12.56
CA ASP A 14 2.34 0.99 13.65
C ASP A 14 1.01 1.68 14.06
N VAL A 15 0.61 1.45 15.31
CA VAL A 15 -0.68 1.87 15.89
C VAL A 15 -0.43 2.88 17.00
N GLY A 16 -1.33 3.84 17.18
CA GLY A 16 -1.26 4.83 18.26
C GLY A 16 -0.67 6.19 17.86
N ALA A 17 -0.43 6.43 16.56
CA ALA A 17 -0.13 7.77 16.08
C ALA A 17 -1.36 8.68 16.24
N PHE A 18 -1.16 9.87 16.84
CA PHE A 18 -2.23 10.86 16.99
C PHE A 18 -2.74 11.32 15.61
N GLY A 19 -4.06 11.36 15.42
CA GLY A 19 -4.69 11.75 14.14
C GLY A 19 -4.42 13.18 13.66
N SER A 20 -3.78 14.02 14.49
CA SER A 20 -3.29 15.34 14.09
C SER A 20 -1.93 15.31 13.38
N GLN A 21 -1.27 14.14 13.32
CA GLN A 21 0.00 13.97 12.62
C GLN A 21 -0.25 13.55 11.18
N SER A 22 0.41 14.23 10.24
CA SER A 22 0.32 13.88 8.81
C SER A 22 1.00 12.55 8.51
N ASP A 23 0.55 11.84 7.47
CA ASP A 23 1.15 10.56 7.06
C ASP A 23 2.65 10.68 6.80
N GLY A 24 3.10 11.80 6.23
CA GLY A 24 4.53 12.10 6.04
C GLY A 24 5.29 12.31 7.35
N GLY A 25 4.65 12.90 8.37
CA GLY A 25 5.24 13.08 9.71
C GLY A 25 5.27 11.78 10.53
N VAL A 26 4.24 10.94 10.40
CA VAL A 26 4.21 9.59 10.97
C VAL A 26 5.28 8.73 10.31
N PHE A 27 5.37 8.76 8.97
CA PHE A 27 6.44 8.10 8.23
C PHE A 27 7.82 8.58 8.69
N ALA A 28 8.05 9.90 8.76
CA ALA A 28 9.32 10.52 9.16
C ALA A 28 9.82 10.11 10.57
N ARG A 29 8.92 9.60 11.41
CA ARG A 29 9.22 9.18 12.78
C ARG A 29 9.19 7.68 12.96
N SER A 30 8.62 6.95 12.00
CA SER A 30 8.48 5.52 12.04
C SER A 30 9.83 4.80 12.00
N SER A 31 9.90 3.64 12.65
CA SER A 31 11.03 2.71 12.48
C SER A 31 11.16 2.28 11.01
N PHE A 32 10.05 2.20 10.29
CA PHE A 32 10.00 1.81 8.89
C PHE A 32 10.71 2.81 7.97
N GLU A 33 10.54 4.13 8.13
CA GLU A 33 11.33 5.09 7.34
C GLU A 33 12.82 4.90 7.60
N LYS A 34 13.24 4.76 8.86
CA LYS A 34 14.64 4.53 9.19
C LYS A 34 15.16 3.27 8.50
N MET A 35 14.36 2.21 8.42
CA MET A 35 14.71 0.99 7.70
C MET A 35 14.79 1.21 6.18
N ILE A 36 13.84 1.94 5.57
CA ILE A 36 13.90 2.31 4.14
C ILE A 36 15.15 3.15 3.83
N LEU A 37 15.40 4.19 4.62
CA LEU A 37 16.51 5.12 4.41
C LEU A 37 17.87 4.47 4.61
N ARG A 38 17.96 3.47 5.49
CA ARG A 38 19.18 2.73 5.78
C ARG A 38 19.34 1.44 4.95
N ASN A 39 18.44 1.17 4.00
CA ASN A 39 18.38 -0.10 3.26
C ASN A 39 18.39 -1.34 4.17
N GLN A 40 17.72 -1.25 5.32
CA GLN A 40 17.62 -2.35 6.31
C GLN A 40 16.33 -3.16 6.14
N ILE A 41 15.52 -2.85 5.13
CA ILE A 41 14.42 -3.72 4.73
C ILE A 41 15.00 -4.77 3.81
N ASN A 42 14.89 -6.05 4.20
CA ASN A 42 15.20 -7.19 3.35
C ASN A 42 14.13 -7.33 2.26
N LEU A 43 14.21 -6.45 1.25
CA LEU A 43 13.53 -6.68 -0.01
C LEU A 43 14.24 -7.82 -0.75
N PRO A 44 13.51 -8.58 -1.59
CA PRO A 44 14.14 -9.55 -2.47
C PRO A 44 15.20 -8.85 -3.35
N PRO A 45 16.24 -9.59 -3.78
CA PRO A 45 17.20 -9.06 -4.74
C PRO A 45 16.49 -8.62 -6.02
N ASP A 46 17.07 -7.67 -6.74
CA ASP A 46 16.55 -7.22 -8.03
C ASP A 46 16.33 -8.42 -8.97
N ASP A 47 15.21 -8.43 -9.68
CA ASP A 47 14.80 -9.52 -10.57
C ASP A 47 14.42 -8.97 -11.96
N LYS A 48 14.30 -9.83 -12.96
CA LYS A 48 13.94 -9.42 -14.32
C LYS A 48 12.51 -8.88 -14.37
N LEU A 49 12.33 -7.72 -15.00
CA LEU A 49 10.99 -7.23 -15.34
C LEU A 49 10.28 -8.22 -16.26
N PRO A 50 8.98 -8.52 -16.01
CA PRO A 50 8.22 -9.43 -16.85
C PRO A 50 8.32 -9.09 -18.34
N GLY A 51 8.69 -10.08 -19.17
CA GLY A 51 8.83 -9.89 -20.61
C GLY A 51 10.08 -9.12 -21.06
N THR A 52 11.07 -8.92 -20.18
CA THR A 52 12.35 -8.28 -20.53
C THR A 52 13.54 -8.96 -19.86
N ASP A 53 14.75 -8.73 -20.37
CA ASP A 53 16.00 -9.13 -19.72
C ASP A 53 16.55 -8.06 -18.75
N LYS A 54 15.80 -6.98 -18.52
CA LYS A 54 16.23 -5.88 -17.65
C LYS A 54 15.99 -6.25 -16.19
N THR A 55 17.06 -6.23 -15.41
CA THR A 55 17.02 -6.40 -13.95
C THR A 55 16.47 -5.13 -13.30
N PHE A 56 15.54 -5.28 -12.37
CA PHE A 56 14.80 -4.19 -11.78
C PHE A 56 14.53 -4.41 -10.29
N PRO A 57 14.61 -3.37 -9.44
CA PRO A 57 14.45 -3.52 -8.01
C PRO A 57 12.99 -3.70 -7.60
N TYR A 58 12.77 -4.46 -6.52
CA TYR A 58 11.51 -4.40 -5.79
C TYR A 58 11.40 -3.05 -5.05
N PHE A 59 10.17 -2.53 -4.97
CA PHE A 59 9.89 -1.25 -4.30
C PHE A 59 8.53 -1.26 -3.62
N PHE A 60 8.40 -0.47 -2.55
CA PHE A 60 7.10 -0.13 -1.97
C PHE A 60 6.43 0.97 -2.78
N VAL A 61 5.11 0.97 -2.82
CA VAL A 61 4.32 2.07 -3.37
C VAL A 61 3.81 2.92 -2.20
N GLY A 62 4.12 4.21 -2.23
CA GLY A 62 3.64 5.20 -1.26
C GLY A 62 2.75 6.25 -1.90
N GLU A 63 2.01 6.98 -1.06
CA GLU A 63 1.27 8.15 -1.50
C GLU A 63 2.19 9.32 -1.91
N ASN A 64 1.59 10.38 -2.48
CA ASN A 64 2.30 11.58 -2.92
C ASN A 64 3.14 12.25 -1.83
N ALA A 65 2.74 12.12 -0.56
CA ALA A 65 3.41 12.74 0.58
C ALA A 65 4.74 12.06 0.95
N PHE A 66 4.95 10.80 0.55
CA PHE A 66 6.17 10.05 0.85
C PHE A 66 7.35 10.56 0.00
N PRO A 67 8.61 10.37 0.44
CA PRO A 67 9.77 10.66 -0.41
C PRO A 67 9.90 9.65 -1.55
N LEU A 68 10.46 10.09 -2.69
CA LEU A 68 10.87 9.16 -3.75
C LEU A 68 12.26 8.58 -3.39
N LYS A 69 12.35 7.26 -3.32
CA LYS A 69 13.60 6.50 -3.07
C LYS A 69 13.67 5.30 -4.01
N ARG A 70 14.84 4.67 -4.17
CA ARG A 70 15.00 3.47 -5.04
C ARG A 70 14.01 2.35 -4.69
N ASN A 71 13.73 2.18 -3.41
CA ASN A 71 12.82 1.17 -2.85
C ASN A 71 11.46 1.75 -2.41
N LEU A 72 11.14 3.01 -2.74
CA LEU A 72 9.86 3.65 -2.41
C LEU A 72 9.41 4.56 -3.56
N MET A 73 8.47 4.05 -4.36
CA MET A 73 7.87 4.77 -5.48
C MET A 73 6.67 5.59 -5.03
N ARG A 74 6.49 6.75 -5.66
CA ARG A 74 5.31 7.60 -5.52
C ARG A 74 4.90 8.16 -6.88
N PRO A 75 3.63 8.56 -7.06
CA PRO A 75 3.19 9.17 -8.32
C PRO A 75 4.04 10.40 -8.70
N TYR A 76 4.07 10.73 -9.99
CA TYR A 76 4.67 11.98 -10.46
C TYR A 76 3.90 13.18 -9.88
N PRO A 77 4.60 14.16 -9.28
CA PRO A 77 3.97 15.39 -8.81
C PRO A 77 3.66 16.33 -9.97
N GLY A 78 2.65 17.19 -9.79
CA GLY A 78 2.28 18.24 -10.75
C GLY A 78 0.89 18.05 -11.37
N ARG A 79 0.41 19.11 -12.02
CA ARG A 79 -0.80 19.08 -12.87
C ARG A 79 -0.34 19.12 -14.34
N SER A 80 -1.09 18.49 -15.24
CA SER A 80 -0.78 18.42 -16.69
C SER A 80 0.52 17.67 -17.02
N LEU A 81 0.59 16.39 -16.62
CA LEU A 81 1.71 15.51 -16.94
C LEU A 81 1.64 15.00 -18.40
N PRO A 82 2.78 14.67 -19.03
CA PRO A 82 2.79 13.90 -20.29
C PRO A 82 2.02 12.57 -20.17
N ALA A 83 1.47 12.08 -21.29
CA ALA A 83 0.61 10.89 -21.33
C ALA A 83 1.23 9.66 -20.64
N ALA A 84 2.52 9.39 -20.85
CA ALA A 84 3.22 8.27 -20.20
C ALA A 84 3.22 8.39 -18.66
N LYS A 85 3.49 9.59 -18.13
CA LYS A 85 3.48 9.85 -16.68
C LYS A 85 2.06 9.82 -16.10
N GLN A 86 1.06 10.25 -16.87
CA GLN A 86 -0.35 10.07 -16.48
C GLN A 86 -0.74 8.59 -16.44
N ASN A 87 -0.32 7.79 -17.42
CA ASN A 87 -0.57 6.36 -17.45
C ASN A 87 0.11 5.68 -16.25
N PHE A 88 1.37 6.00 -15.97
CA PHE A 88 2.05 5.55 -14.75
C PHE A 88 1.27 5.94 -13.49
N ASN A 89 0.82 7.19 -13.34
CA ASN A 89 0.04 7.58 -12.16
C ASN A 89 -1.32 6.87 -12.05
N LYS A 90 -1.92 6.41 -13.16
CA LYS A 90 -3.14 5.61 -13.16
C LYS A 90 -2.87 4.14 -12.83
N LYS A 91 -1.76 3.61 -13.34
CA LYS A 91 -1.34 2.21 -13.20
C LYS A 91 -0.64 1.90 -11.91
N LEU A 92 0.08 2.88 -11.35
CA LEU A 92 0.51 2.84 -9.97
C LEU A 92 -0.79 2.94 -9.18
N PRO A 93 -1.34 1.82 -8.69
CA PRO A 93 -2.54 1.92 -7.89
C PRO A 93 -2.16 2.87 -6.76
N ALA A 94 -2.96 3.92 -6.54
CA ALA A 94 -2.73 4.76 -5.39
C ALA A 94 -2.64 3.79 -4.22
N ALA A 95 -1.49 3.65 -3.56
CA ALA A 95 -1.25 2.61 -2.54
C ALA A 95 -2.42 2.54 -1.56
N ARG A 96 -3.00 3.71 -1.31
CA ARG A 96 -4.31 3.95 -0.74
C ARG A 96 -5.43 2.97 -1.13
N VAL A 97 -5.76 2.79 -2.41
CA VAL A 97 -6.83 1.86 -2.85
C VAL A 97 -6.53 0.44 -2.41
N TYR A 98 -5.26 0.02 -2.47
CA TYR A 98 -4.87 -1.27 -1.93
C TYR A 98 -5.08 -1.27 -0.43
N ILE A 99 -4.46 -0.36 0.32
CA ILE A 99 -4.60 -0.24 1.77
C ILE A 99 -6.07 -0.18 2.24
N GLU A 100 -6.94 0.53 1.52
CA GLU A 100 -8.39 0.58 1.75
C GLU A 100 -9.03 -0.81 1.58
N LYS A 101 -8.60 -1.61 0.59
CA LYS A 101 -9.00 -3.03 0.46
C LYS A 101 -8.60 -3.84 1.70
N TYR A 102 -7.36 -3.72 2.19
CA TYR A 102 -6.90 -4.46 3.39
C TYR A 102 -7.73 -4.10 4.60
N PHE A 103 -7.92 -2.79 4.84
CA PHE A 103 -8.74 -2.35 5.96
C PHE A 103 -10.18 -2.80 5.81
N GLY A 104 -10.76 -2.72 4.61
CA GLY A 104 -12.11 -3.23 4.36
C GLY A 104 -12.24 -4.72 4.65
N ILE A 105 -11.29 -5.55 4.23
CA ILE A 105 -11.28 -6.99 4.55
C ILE A 105 -11.18 -7.19 6.06
N LEU A 106 -10.24 -6.50 6.71
CA LEU A 106 -10.00 -6.59 8.15
C LEU A 106 -11.26 -6.18 8.94
N THR A 107 -11.84 -5.02 8.66
CA THR A 107 -13.02 -4.54 9.40
C THR A 107 -14.23 -5.43 9.16
N ASN A 108 -14.46 -5.90 7.93
CA ASN A 108 -15.56 -6.82 7.62
C ASN A 108 -15.47 -8.15 8.39
N ARG A 109 -14.25 -8.69 8.56
CA ARG A 109 -14.02 -9.93 9.30
C ARG A 109 -14.06 -9.70 10.81
N TRP A 110 -13.53 -8.58 11.28
CA TRP A 110 -13.39 -8.25 12.70
C TRP A 110 -14.36 -7.16 13.11
N ARG A 111 -15.63 -7.52 13.37
CA ARG A 111 -16.72 -6.59 13.73
C ARG A 111 -16.42 -5.68 14.93
N ILE A 112 -15.51 -6.06 15.81
CA ILE A 112 -15.05 -5.21 16.92
C ILE A 112 -14.46 -3.87 16.43
N LEU A 113 -13.97 -3.81 15.19
CA LEU A 113 -13.43 -2.60 14.57
C LEU A 113 -14.52 -1.67 14.02
N HIS A 114 -15.77 -2.13 13.92
CA HIS A 114 -16.92 -1.31 13.48
C HIS A 114 -17.65 -0.62 14.63
N THR A 115 -17.31 -0.93 15.89
CA THR A 115 -18.00 -0.40 17.06
C THR A 115 -17.09 0.52 17.86
N ASN A 116 -17.70 1.43 18.62
CA ASN A 116 -16.96 2.22 19.59
C ASN A 116 -16.39 1.29 20.67
N ILE A 117 -15.07 1.11 20.67
CA ILE A 117 -14.38 0.22 21.60
C ILE A 117 -14.24 0.95 22.95
N GLN A 118 -15.06 0.54 23.93
CA GLN A 118 -15.09 1.13 25.28
C GLN A 118 -13.95 0.61 26.17
N VAL A 119 -12.70 0.83 25.75
CA VAL A 119 -11.50 0.43 26.51
C VAL A 119 -10.44 1.53 26.48
N SER A 120 -9.45 1.43 27.37
CA SER A 120 -8.32 2.39 27.36
C SER A 120 -7.57 2.36 26.02
N PRO A 121 -6.98 3.49 25.57
CA PRO A 121 -6.24 3.54 24.30
C PRO A 121 -5.16 2.44 24.17
N LYS A 122 -4.43 2.15 25.25
CA LYS A 122 -3.43 1.07 25.29
C LYS A 122 -4.03 -0.32 25.00
N ASN A 123 -5.29 -0.55 25.36
CA ASN A 123 -5.99 -1.79 25.07
C ASN A 123 -6.58 -1.79 23.65
N VAL A 124 -6.99 -0.62 23.13
CA VAL A 124 -7.39 -0.48 21.71
C VAL A 124 -6.24 -0.86 20.79
N ASP A 125 -5.03 -0.37 21.05
CA ASP A 125 -3.84 -0.70 20.24
C ASP A 125 -3.61 -2.22 20.21
N LYS A 126 -3.75 -2.90 21.36
CA LYS A 126 -3.62 -4.36 21.46
C LYS A 126 -4.72 -5.09 20.68
N ILE A 127 -5.96 -4.60 20.71
CA ILE A 127 -7.06 -5.19 19.95
C ILE A 127 -6.77 -5.07 18.45
N VAL A 128 -6.39 -3.89 17.98
CA VAL A 128 -6.05 -3.67 16.57
C VAL A 128 -4.89 -4.58 16.15
N LEU A 129 -3.79 -4.60 16.91
CA LEU A 129 -2.66 -5.49 16.63
C LEU A 129 -3.05 -6.98 16.65
N ALA A 130 -3.91 -7.40 17.57
CA ALA A 130 -4.40 -8.78 17.62
C ALA A 130 -5.22 -9.13 16.36
N THR A 131 -6.09 -8.24 15.89
CA THR A 131 -6.85 -8.47 14.64
C THR A 131 -5.93 -8.60 13.42
N VAL A 132 -4.86 -7.80 13.35
CA VAL A 132 -3.84 -7.88 12.29
C VAL A 132 -3.09 -9.22 12.32
N VAL A 133 -2.65 -9.65 13.51
CA VAL A 133 -1.93 -10.93 13.66
C VAL A 133 -2.83 -12.10 13.30
N LEU A 134 -4.07 -12.10 13.78
CA LEU A 134 -5.04 -13.16 13.48
C LEU A 134 -5.43 -13.16 12.00
N HIS A 135 -5.58 -11.98 11.38
CA HIS A 135 -5.78 -11.86 9.93
C HIS A 135 -4.65 -12.54 9.18
N ASN A 136 -3.38 -12.18 9.45
CA ASN A 136 -2.24 -12.79 8.77
C ASN A 136 -2.17 -14.31 9.01
N TYR A 137 -2.47 -14.77 10.23
CA TYR A 137 -2.51 -16.20 10.53
C TYR A 137 -3.56 -16.94 9.71
N LEU A 138 -4.79 -16.41 9.63
CA LEU A 138 -5.87 -17.00 8.84
C LEU A 138 -5.62 -16.91 7.33
N MET A 139 -4.85 -15.92 6.88
CA MET A 139 -4.41 -15.81 5.48
C MET A 139 -3.45 -16.93 5.04
N LEU A 140 -2.80 -17.63 5.99
CA LEU A 140 -1.95 -18.80 5.72
C LEU A 140 -2.78 -20.02 5.31
N ASP A 141 -3.99 -20.16 5.85
CA ASP A 141 -4.89 -21.26 5.54
C ASP A 141 -5.94 -20.82 4.51
N LYS A 142 -5.66 -21.07 3.23
CA LYS A 142 -6.59 -20.75 2.13
C LYS A 142 -7.86 -21.61 2.15
N THR A 143 -7.94 -22.65 2.98
CA THR A 143 -9.08 -23.57 3.03
C THR A 143 -10.11 -23.20 4.09
N CYS A 144 -9.77 -22.32 5.05
CA CYS A 144 -10.66 -21.97 6.15
C CYS A 144 -11.81 -21.00 5.80
N GLY A 145 -11.91 -20.56 4.53
CA GLY A 145 -12.94 -19.61 4.08
C GLY A 145 -12.72 -18.17 4.57
N TYR A 146 -11.58 -17.87 5.21
CA TYR A 146 -11.28 -16.51 5.65
C TYR A 146 -11.06 -15.55 4.48
N PHE A 147 -10.40 -16.02 3.42
CA PHE A 147 -10.17 -15.26 2.20
C PHE A 147 -10.72 -16.00 0.98
N GLU A 148 -11.83 -15.50 0.43
CA GLU A 148 -12.45 -16.01 -0.80
C GLU A 148 -12.20 -15.03 -1.94
N GLY A 149 -12.05 -15.52 -3.18
CA GLY A 149 -11.80 -14.66 -4.34
C GLY A 149 -12.88 -13.59 -4.57
N SER A 150 -14.11 -13.87 -4.15
CA SER A 150 -15.25 -12.95 -4.17
C SER A 150 -15.08 -11.73 -3.26
N LEU A 151 -14.19 -11.79 -2.25
CA LEU A 151 -13.92 -10.67 -1.36
C LEU A 151 -13.30 -9.51 -2.10
N VAL A 152 -12.47 -9.76 -3.11
CA VAL A 152 -11.74 -8.76 -3.90
C VAL A 152 -12.30 -8.65 -5.31
N ASP A 153 -11.84 -7.64 -6.05
CA ASP A 153 -12.21 -7.53 -7.46
C ASP A 153 -11.70 -8.76 -8.20
N HIS A 154 -12.59 -9.43 -8.93
CA HIS A 154 -12.28 -10.62 -9.69
C HIS A 154 -12.98 -10.53 -11.05
N GLU A 155 -12.44 -11.23 -12.04
CA GLU A 155 -13.03 -11.30 -13.36
C GLU A 155 -13.89 -12.56 -13.47
N GLU A 156 -15.13 -12.41 -13.89
CA GLU A 156 -16.03 -13.50 -14.21
C GLU A 156 -16.57 -13.27 -15.63
N ASN A 157 -16.30 -14.20 -16.54
CA ASN A 157 -16.73 -14.14 -17.95
C ASN A 157 -16.35 -12.83 -18.68
N GLY A 158 -15.14 -12.32 -18.45
CA GLY A 158 -14.67 -11.06 -19.08
C GLY A 158 -15.20 -9.79 -18.42
N VAL A 159 -15.98 -9.90 -17.33
CA VAL A 159 -16.54 -8.78 -16.58
C VAL A 159 -15.87 -8.68 -15.22
N ILE A 160 -15.37 -7.49 -14.89
CA ILE A 160 -14.81 -7.21 -13.56
C ILE A 160 -15.96 -7.09 -12.56
N ILE A 161 -16.08 -8.07 -11.67
CA ILE A 161 -16.98 -8.04 -10.52
C ILE A 161 -16.28 -7.35 -9.35
N ARG A 162 -17.00 -6.43 -8.70
CA ARG A 162 -16.47 -5.70 -7.54
C ARG A 162 -16.48 -6.59 -6.30
N GLY A 163 -15.34 -6.63 -5.62
CA GLY A 163 -15.20 -7.37 -4.37
C GLY A 163 -16.15 -6.91 -3.26
N THR A 164 -16.66 -7.86 -2.49
CA THR A 164 -17.65 -7.65 -1.42
C THR A 164 -17.13 -6.81 -0.25
N TRP A 165 -15.81 -6.62 -0.13
CA TRP A 165 -15.20 -5.81 0.94
C TRP A 165 -15.75 -4.37 1.02
N ARG A 166 -16.30 -3.85 -0.09
CA ARG A 166 -16.84 -2.48 -0.19
C ARG A 166 -18.21 -2.28 0.45
N GLN A 167 -18.92 -3.35 0.81
CA GLN A 167 -20.29 -3.25 1.30
C GLN A 167 -20.40 -2.65 2.72
N ALA A 168 -19.28 -2.32 3.38
CA ALA A 168 -19.26 -1.86 4.78
C ALA A 168 -18.39 -0.63 5.10
N SER A 169 -17.73 0.03 4.14
CA SER A 169 -16.80 1.15 4.45
C SER A 169 -17.24 2.49 3.84
N GLU A 170 -17.44 3.51 4.69
CA GLU A 170 -17.44 4.92 4.29
C GLU A 170 -16.02 5.40 3.98
N SER A 171 -15.87 6.20 2.92
CA SER A 171 -14.57 6.68 2.42
C SER A 171 -13.92 7.68 3.37
N GLN A 172 -12.63 7.48 3.68
CA GLN A 172 -11.86 8.43 4.48
C GLN A 172 -11.43 9.66 3.64
N PRO A 173 -11.38 10.88 4.20
CA PRO A 173 -10.92 12.06 3.48
C PRO A 173 -9.39 12.07 3.25
N SER A 174 -8.94 12.57 2.10
CA SER A 174 -7.52 12.76 1.78
C SER A 174 -6.92 13.99 2.47
N ILE A 175 -5.78 13.84 3.14
CA ILE A 175 -4.98 14.97 3.65
C ILE A 175 -3.72 15.12 2.78
N ARG A 176 -3.55 16.30 2.17
CA ARG A 176 -2.37 16.63 1.34
C ARG A 176 -1.35 17.38 2.18
N ILE A 177 -0.11 16.88 2.26
CA ILE A 177 1.04 17.70 2.65
C ILE A 177 2.26 17.36 1.77
N SER A 178 2.94 18.40 1.31
CA SER A 178 4.19 18.35 0.55
C SER A 178 5.39 18.56 1.47
N HIS A 179 6.18 17.52 1.73
CA HIS A 179 7.56 17.68 2.21
C HIS A 179 8.54 17.31 1.09
N ALA A 180 9.49 18.21 0.84
CA ALA A 180 10.53 18.03 -0.17
C ALA A 180 11.73 17.32 0.44
N ASN A 181 11.79 15.99 0.29
CA ASN A 181 13.00 15.22 0.54
C ASN A 181 13.79 15.07 -0.77
N ARG A 182 15.10 15.34 -0.73
CA ARG A 182 15.98 15.28 -1.92
C ARG A 182 16.06 13.82 -2.40
N SER A 183 15.57 13.57 -3.60
CA SER A 183 15.53 12.24 -4.24
C SER A 183 16.82 12.01 -5.04
N SER A 184 17.34 10.78 -5.08
CA SER A 184 18.55 10.46 -5.85
C SER A 184 18.26 10.30 -7.34
N ALA A 185 19.28 10.48 -8.18
CA ALA A 185 19.20 10.21 -9.62
C ALA A 185 18.74 8.77 -9.91
N SER A 186 19.21 7.79 -9.13
CA SER A 186 18.77 6.40 -9.24
C SER A 186 17.28 6.20 -8.96
N ALA A 187 16.71 6.93 -8.00
CA ALA A 187 15.28 6.84 -7.70
C ALA A 187 14.41 7.43 -8.81
N PHE A 188 14.90 8.46 -9.51
CA PHE A 188 14.25 8.97 -10.71
C PHE A 188 14.32 7.98 -11.87
N ALA A 189 15.50 7.39 -12.11
CA ALA A 189 15.71 6.42 -13.17
C ALA A 189 14.79 5.19 -13.03
N VAL A 190 14.69 4.62 -11.83
CA VAL A 190 13.77 3.50 -11.54
C VAL A 190 12.33 3.87 -11.90
N ARG A 191 11.85 5.05 -11.49
CA ARG A 191 10.46 5.47 -11.77
C ARG A 191 10.22 5.71 -13.27
N ASP A 192 11.16 6.36 -13.94
CA ASP A 192 11.05 6.65 -15.37
C ASP A 192 11.11 5.34 -16.20
N GLU A 193 11.92 4.37 -15.78
CA GLU A 193 11.96 3.05 -16.41
C GLU A 193 10.66 2.25 -16.20
N SER A 194 10.09 2.24 -14.98
CA SER A 194 8.76 1.67 -14.76
C SER A 194 7.69 2.34 -15.63
N THR A 195 7.80 3.66 -15.83
CA THR A 195 6.86 4.43 -16.66
C THR A 195 6.91 3.99 -18.11
N ASN A 196 8.13 3.81 -18.66
CA ASN A 196 8.31 3.36 -20.03
C ASN A 196 7.80 1.92 -20.20
N HIS A 197 8.16 1.02 -19.29
CA HIS A 197 7.70 -0.37 -19.33
C HIS A 197 6.16 -0.49 -19.29
N PHE A 198 5.50 0.25 -18.40
CA PHE A 198 4.04 0.27 -18.34
C PHE A 198 3.40 0.96 -19.55
N PHE A 199 4.09 1.84 -20.24
CA PHE A 199 3.59 2.45 -21.46
C PHE A 199 3.69 1.48 -22.65
N GLU A 200 4.82 0.80 -22.80
CA GLU A 200 5.11 -0.13 -23.90
C GLU A 200 4.22 -1.38 -23.90
N ILE A 201 3.86 -1.93 -22.74
CA ILE A 201 3.03 -3.16 -22.67
C ILE A 201 1.57 -2.94 -23.14
N HIS A 202 1.09 -1.70 -23.25
CA HIS A 202 -0.29 -1.39 -23.69
C HIS A 202 -0.35 -0.32 -24.80
N SER A 203 0.71 -0.20 -25.61
CA SER A 203 0.70 0.60 -26.84
C SER A 203 0.30 -0.24 -28.04
#